data_AF-A0A0C9ZZL6-F1
#
_entry.id   AF-A0A0C9ZZL6-F1
#
_cell.length_a   1.000
_cell.length_b   1.000
_cell.length_c   1.000
_cell.angle_alpha   90.00
_cell.angle_beta   90.00
_cell.angle_gamma   90.00
#
_symmetry.space_group_name_H-M   'P 1'
#
loop_
_entity.id
_entity.type
_entity.pdbx_description
1 polymer ?
#
loop_
_entity_poly.entity_id
_entity_poly.type
_entity_poly.pdbx_seq_one_letter_code
_entity_poly.pdbx_strand_id
1 'polypeptide(L)'
;MIGIGAFKTAHPGWLTLSPIVSSGLGSRSQHPVVVKRPFFRAPPTQATTAAASLKIVRYSSADELKHVLKESKVMYWAKSLLDYTYDYIDHHIGISPTPPPFEIPRVRFVNAGVALGYGQRNASSKPGEKSNTKAGTVSAVFLLEEPILFDDNEEFTKFIHNMDCVPSLDEDEYGYDLAVFLAFTQHLQYVQTEGLAFIS
;
A
#
# COMPACT_ATOMS: atom_id res chain seq x y z
N MET A 1 -16.42 2.78 2.49
CA MET A 1 -15.09 3.17 3.00
C MET A 1 -14.73 2.19 4.10
N ILE A 2 -13.54 1.59 4.06
CA ILE A 2 -13.09 0.59 5.05
C ILE A 2 -12.06 1.14 6.04
N GLY A 3 -11.51 2.34 5.78
CA GLY A 3 -10.61 3.00 6.73
C GLY A 3 -10.17 4.39 6.28
N ILE A 4 -9.76 5.20 7.26
CA ILE A 4 -9.15 6.52 7.05
C ILE A 4 -7.83 6.53 7.81
N GLY A 5 -6.72 6.54 7.07
CA GLY A 5 -5.40 6.71 7.66
C GLY A 5 -5.06 8.19 7.87
N ALA A 6 -3.79 8.46 8.20
CA ALA A 6 -3.30 9.84 8.32
C ALA A 6 -3.37 10.62 6.99
N PHE A 7 -3.05 9.95 5.88
CA PHE A 7 -2.85 10.59 4.57
C PHE A 7 -3.69 10.01 3.42
N LYS A 8 -4.38 8.88 3.64
CA LYS A 8 -5.08 8.11 2.59
C LYS A 8 -6.41 7.59 3.11
N THR A 9 -7.45 7.63 2.28
CA THR A 9 -8.71 6.91 2.53
C THR A 9 -8.68 5.58 1.80
N ALA A 10 -9.20 4.51 2.40
CA ALA A 10 -9.31 3.18 1.82
C ALA A 10 -10.77 2.79 1.57
N HIS A 11 -11.06 2.22 0.41
CA HIS A 11 -12.39 1.76 0.01
C HIS A 11 -12.30 0.37 -0.62
N PRO A 12 -13.31 -0.49 -0.43
CA PRO A 12 -13.39 -1.73 -1.18
C PRO A 12 -13.74 -1.41 -2.65
N GLY A 13 -13.27 -2.24 -3.56
CA GLY A 13 -13.57 -2.14 -4.98
C GLY A 13 -13.32 -3.44 -5.71
N TRP A 14 -13.57 -3.43 -7.02
CA TRP A 14 -13.34 -4.57 -7.90
C TRP A 14 -12.59 -4.11 -9.14
N LEU A 15 -11.59 -4.90 -9.53
CA LEU A 15 -10.81 -4.72 -10.74
C LEU A 15 -11.29 -5.70 -11.80
N THR A 16 -11.79 -5.15 -12.90
CA THR A 16 -12.24 -5.91 -14.07
C THR A 16 -11.31 -5.59 -15.22
N LEU A 17 -10.46 -6.55 -15.60
CA LEU A 17 -9.55 -6.43 -16.74
C LEU A 17 -10.04 -7.30 -17.91
N SER A 18 -9.82 -6.81 -19.12
CA SER A 18 -9.99 -7.57 -20.36
C SER A 18 -8.86 -7.19 -21.33
N PRO A 19 -7.96 -8.13 -21.67
CA PRO A 19 -7.88 -9.50 -21.19
C PRO A 19 -7.47 -9.58 -19.70
N ILE A 20 -7.76 -10.73 -19.08
CA ILE A 20 -7.28 -11.07 -17.74
C ILE A 20 -5.76 -11.30 -17.79
N VAL A 21 -5.02 -10.85 -16.77
CA VAL A 21 -3.56 -11.08 -16.68
C VAL A 21 -3.25 -12.45 -16.07
N SER A 22 -2.07 -13.01 -16.35
CA SER A 22 -1.73 -14.37 -15.89
C SER A 22 -1.47 -14.47 -14.38
N SER A 23 -1.08 -13.38 -13.71
CA SER A 23 -0.77 -13.35 -12.28
C SER A 23 -0.94 -11.94 -11.70
N GLY A 24 -0.96 -11.84 -10.36
CA GLY A 24 -1.09 -10.56 -9.64
C GLY A 24 -2.49 -9.96 -9.67
N LEU A 25 -2.58 -8.63 -9.47
CA LEU A 25 -3.86 -7.91 -9.49
C LEU A 25 -4.51 -7.98 -10.87
N GLY A 26 -5.79 -8.36 -10.89
CA GLY A 26 -6.56 -8.51 -12.13
C GLY A 26 -6.38 -9.85 -12.83
N SER A 27 -5.74 -10.83 -12.18
CA SER A 27 -5.65 -12.24 -12.65
C SER A 27 -6.95 -13.04 -12.56
N ARG A 28 -8.04 -12.39 -12.12
CA ARG A 28 -9.36 -12.97 -11.91
C ARG A 28 -10.38 -12.00 -12.47
N SER A 29 -11.52 -12.51 -12.96
CA SER A 29 -12.66 -11.64 -13.26
C SER A 29 -13.16 -11.00 -11.96
N GLN A 30 -13.50 -9.70 -12.00
CA GLN A 30 -13.96 -8.95 -10.83
C GLN A 30 -13.06 -9.14 -9.60
N HIS A 31 -11.75 -9.00 -9.79
CA HIS A 31 -10.76 -9.22 -8.73
C HIS A 31 -10.97 -8.19 -7.60
N PRO A 32 -11.25 -8.61 -6.35
CA PRO A 32 -11.48 -7.67 -5.25
C PRO A 32 -10.20 -6.89 -4.92
N VAL A 33 -10.32 -5.58 -4.70
CA VAL A 33 -9.20 -4.68 -4.41
C VAL A 33 -9.56 -3.69 -3.32
N VAL A 34 -8.54 -3.21 -2.61
CA VAL A 34 -8.62 -2.00 -1.79
C VAL A 34 -8.16 -0.81 -2.62
N VAL A 35 -9.05 0.16 -2.80
CA VAL A 35 -8.81 1.41 -3.51
C VAL A 35 -8.41 2.49 -2.51
N LYS A 36 -7.14 2.88 -2.52
CA LYS A 36 -6.60 3.95 -1.68
C LYS A 36 -6.43 5.24 -2.47
N ARG A 37 -6.81 6.35 -1.83
CA ARG A 37 -6.70 7.69 -2.42
C ARG A 37 -6.09 8.69 -1.42
N PRO A 38 -5.02 9.42 -1.80
CA PRO A 38 -4.40 10.39 -0.92
C PRO A 38 -5.33 11.57 -0.62
N PHE A 39 -5.08 12.23 0.51
CA PHE A 39 -5.76 13.45 0.92
C PHE A 39 -4.86 14.27 1.83
N PHE A 40 -5.21 15.54 2.02
CA PHE A 40 -4.68 16.39 3.08
C PHE A 40 -5.80 16.95 3.94
N ARG A 41 -5.44 17.38 5.15
CA ARG A 41 -6.36 17.97 6.12
C ARG A 41 -6.21 19.49 6.06
N ALA A 42 -7.32 20.19 5.82
CA ALA A 42 -7.35 21.65 5.76
C ALA A 42 -8.33 22.21 6.81
N PRO A 43 -8.04 23.39 7.39
CA PRO A 43 -9.02 24.11 8.19
C PRO A 43 -10.30 24.37 7.39
N PRO A 44 -11.47 24.35 8.02
CA PRO A 44 -12.70 24.76 7.35
C PRO A 44 -12.62 26.23 6.94
N THR A 45 -13.16 26.54 5.75
CA THR A 45 -13.17 27.88 5.15
C THR A 45 -13.93 28.94 5.96
N GLN A 46 -14.72 28.54 6.95
CA GLN A 46 -15.40 29.41 7.91
C GLN A 46 -15.20 28.86 9.32
N ALA A 47 -14.00 29.06 9.89
CA ALA A 47 -13.73 28.70 11.27
C ALA A 47 -14.14 29.87 12.19
N THR A 48 -15.35 29.83 12.74
CA THR A 48 -15.81 30.82 13.75
C THR A 48 -15.64 30.34 15.20
N THR A 49 -15.16 29.11 15.43
CA THR A 49 -14.92 28.58 16.79
C THR A 49 -13.66 27.73 16.87
N ALA A 50 -13.03 27.72 18.04
CA ALA A 50 -11.73 27.11 18.33
C ALA A 50 -11.68 25.57 18.25
N ALA A 51 -12.76 24.91 17.85
CA ALA A 51 -12.90 23.44 17.81
C ALA A 51 -13.30 22.91 16.42
N ALA A 52 -12.97 23.62 15.34
CA ALA A 52 -13.35 23.20 14.00
C ALA A 52 -12.47 22.02 13.53
N SER A 53 -13.07 20.85 13.32
CA SER A 53 -12.36 19.65 12.85
C SER A 53 -11.81 19.87 11.43
N LEU A 54 -10.58 19.40 11.18
CA LEU A 54 -9.96 19.54 9.87
C LEU A 54 -10.72 18.72 8.83
N LYS A 55 -11.03 19.35 7.69
CA LYS A 55 -11.74 18.72 6.58
C LYS A 55 -10.76 17.95 5.68
N ILE A 56 -11.18 16.77 5.24
CA ILE A 56 -10.47 16.00 4.21
C ILE A 56 -10.65 16.70 2.85
N VAL A 57 -9.54 17.06 2.22
CA VAL A 57 -9.49 17.68 0.90
C VAL A 57 -8.67 16.82 -0.06
N ARG A 58 -9.11 16.77 -1.32
CA ARG A 58 -8.42 16.02 -2.38
C ARG A 58 -7.35 16.88 -3.06
N TYR A 59 -6.24 16.24 -3.38
CA TYR A 59 -5.20 16.84 -4.20
C TYR A 59 -5.68 17.01 -5.64
N SER A 60 -4.98 17.86 -6.40
CA SER A 60 -5.13 17.89 -7.85
C SER A 60 -4.73 16.53 -8.45
N SER A 61 -5.26 16.14 -9.62
CA SER A 61 -4.87 14.86 -10.25
C SER A 61 -3.36 14.72 -10.45
N ALA A 62 -2.68 15.84 -10.73
CA ALA A 62 -1.22 15.86 -10.91
C ALA A 62 -0.46 15.57 -9.61
N ASP A 63 -0.94 16.11 -8.48
CA ASP A 63 -0.32 15.86 -7.18
C ASP A 63 -0.73 14.49 -6.62
N GLU A 64 -1.97 14.04 -6.83
CA GLU A 64 -2.38 12.66 -6.54
C GLU A 64 -1.47 11.66 -7.25
N LEU A 65 -1.16 11.90 -8.54
CA LEU A 65 -0.23 11.08 -9.30
C LEU A 65 1.16 11.00 -8.66
N LYS A 66 1.72 12.15 -8.26
CA LYS A 66 3.05 12.19 -7.59
C LYS A 66 3.04 11.39 -6.29
N HIS A 67 2.01 11.56 -5.47
CA HIS A 67 1.88 10.85 -4.20
C HIS A 67 1.73 9.34 -4.41
N VAL A 68 0.84 8.92 -5.30
CA VAL A 68 0.60 7.50 -5.58
C VAL A 68 1.83 6.83 -6.21
N LEU A 69 2.53 7.50 -7.13
CA LEU A 69 3.77 6.97 -7.72
C LEU A 69 4.91 6.87 -6.70
N LYS A 70 4.98 7.78 -5.72
CA LYS A 70 5.95 7.68 -4.63
C LYS A 70 5.67 6.42 -3.80
N GLU A 71 4.41 6.22 -3.41
CA GLU A 71 3.98 5.06 -2.62
C GLU A 71 4.20 3.74 -3.38
N SER A 72 3.89 3.69 -4.68
CA SER A 72 4.12 2.49 -5.48
C SER A 72 5.60 2.14 -5.59
N LYS A 73 6.48 3.15 -5.68
CA LYS A 73 7.94 2.93 -5.65
C LYS A 73 8.39 2.41 -4.30
N VAL A 74 7.89 2.95 -3.19
CA VAL A 74 8.20 2.45 -1.85
C VAL A 74 7.78 0.98 -1.70
N MET A 75 6.57 0.61 -2.17
CA MET A 75 6.13 -0.79 -2.15
C MET A 75 7.01 -1.71 -2.99
N TYR A 76 7.50 -1.23 -4.15
CA TYR A 76 8.44 -1.97 -4.98
C TYR A 76 9.75 -2.23 -4.22
N TRP A 77 10.35 -1.18 -3.65
CA TRP A 77 11.57 -1.32 -2.85
C TRP A 77 11.37 -2.22 -1.62
N ALA A 78 10.25 -2.11 -0.93
CA ALA A 78 9.94 -2.94 0.23
C ALA A 78 9.84 -4.42 -0.14
N LYS A 79 9.22 -4.75 -1.29
CA LYS A 79 9.23 -6.13 -1.81
C LYS A 79 10.65 -6.62 -2.09
N SER A 80 11.43 -5.84 -2.84
CA SER A 80 12.79 -6.22 -3.20
C SER A 80 13.71 -6.41 -1.99
N LEU A 81 13.59 -5.58 -0.96
CA LEU A 81 14.37 -5.71 0.28
C LEU A 81 13.94 -6.93 1.11
N LEU A 82 12.65 -7.28 1.12
CA LEU A 82 12.16 -8.49 1.77
C LEU A 82 12.60 -9.75 1.00
N ASP A 83 12.51 -9.75 -0.33
CA ASP A 83 12.99 -10.85 -1.18
C ASP A 83 14.49 -11.07 -0.96
N TYR A 84 15.29 -10.00 -0.96
CA TYR A 84 16.71 -10.05 -0.61
C TYR A 84 16.96 -10.64 0.78
N THR A 85 16.12 -10.28 1.77
CA THR A 85 16.22 -10.84 3.13
C THR A 85 16.01 -12.35 3.12
N TYR A 86 15.04 -12.84 2.34
CA TYR A 86 14.80 -14.28 2.22
C TYR A 86 15.92 -15.00 1.47
N ASP A 87 16.41 -14.44 0.36
CA ASP A 87 17.56 -14.99 -0.36
C ASP A 87 18.78 -15.12 0.55
N TYR A 88 19.03 -14.11 1.40
CA TYR A 88 20.09 -14.14 2.41
C TYR A 88 19.88 -15.26 3.43
N ILE A 89 18.69 -15.39 3.99
CA ILE A 89 18.34 -16.44 4.95
C ILE A 89 18.52 -17.83 4.32
N ASP A 90 17.95 -18.04 3.14
CA ASP A 90 17.94 -19.33 2.44
C ASP A 90 19.36 -19.77 2.06
N HIS A 91 20.20 -18.82 1.66
CA HIS A 91 21.63 -19.09 1.47
C HIS A 91 22.29 -19.62 2.74
N HIS A 92 22.07 -18.97 3.89
CA HIS A 92 22.71 -19.36 5.15
C HIS A 92 22.17 -20.69 5.69
N ILE A 93 20.90 -20.99 5.49
CA ILE A 93 20.32 -22.31 5.81
C ILE A 93 20.96 -23.40 4.95
N GLY A 94 21.09 -23.15 3.64
CA GLY A 94 21.63 -24.13 2.69
C GLY A 94 23.07 -24.54 2.94
N ILE A 95 23.88 -23.67 3.57
CA ILE A 95 25.27 -23.97 3.93
C ILE A 95 25.45 -24.41 5.39
N SER A 96 24.39 -24.35 6.20
CA SER A 96 24.45 -24.73 7.61
C SER A 96 24.49 -26.25 7.77
N PRO A 97 25.34 -26.81 8.65
CA PRO A 97 25.38 -28.25 8.92
C PRO A 97 24.13 -28.74 9.69
N THR A 98 23.38 -27.83 10.31
CA THR A 98 22.18 -28.13 11.09
C THR A 98 21.02 -27.22 10.68
N PRO A 99 19.78 -27.74 10.66
CA PRO A 99 18.61 -26.90 10.39
C PRO A 99 18.39 -25.87 11.51
N PRO A 100 17.66 -24.77 11.22
CA PRO A 100 17.25 -23.82 12.25
C PRO A 100 16.45 -24.52 13.36
N PRO A 101 16.64 -24.15 14.64
CA PRO A 101 15.91 -24.75 15.75
C PRO A 101 14.47 -24.24 15.89
N PHE A 102 14.03 -23.32 15.03
CA PHE A 102 12.69 -22.75 14.99
C PHE A 102 12.25 -22.54 13.54
N GLU A 103 10.93 -22.41 13.33
CA GLU A 103 10.39 -22.07 12.03
C GLU A 103 10.61 -20.59 11.74
N ILE A 104 11.15 -20.27 10.55
CA ILE A 104 11.36 -18.90 10.13
C ILE A 104 10.10 -18.37 9.44
N PRO A 105 9.49 -17.29 9.93
CA PRO A 105 8.29 -16.72 9.33
C PRO A 105 8.46 -16.37 7.85
N ARG A 106 7.49 -16.77 7.02
CA ARG A 106 7.41 -16.42 5.60
C ARG A 106 6.22 -15.50 5.35
N VAL A 107 6.52 -14.23 5.14
CA VAL A 107 5.54 -13.16 4.88
C VAL A 107 5.82 -12.50 3.53
N ARG A 108 4.85 -11.71 3.05
CA ARG A 108 4.98 -10.94 1.81
C ARG A 108 4.20 -9.64 1.91
N PHE A 109 4.61 -8.66 1.12
CA PHE A 109 3.75 -7.51 0.85
C PHE A 109 2.60 -7.90 -0.08
N VAL A 110 1.44 -7.28 0.14
CA VAL A 110 0.26 -7.41 -0.74
C VAL A 110 0.60 -6.99 -2.17
N ASN A 111 -0.08 -7.59 -3.16
CA ASN A 111 0.01 -7.10 -4.53
C ASN A 111 -0.60 -5.71 -4.65
N ALA A 112 0.03 -4.84 -5.44
CA ALA A 112 -0.41 -3.45 -5.58
C ALA A 112 -0.20 -2.93 -7.00
N GLY A 113 -0.99 -1.93 -7.38
CA GLY A 113 -0.96 -1.30 -8.69
C GLY A 113 -1.45 0.14 -8.66
N VAL A 114 -1.18 0.88 -9.73
CA VAL A 114 -1.63 2.27 -9.88
C VAL A 114 -2.75 2.31 -10.91
N ALA A 115 -3.85 2.98 -10.58
CA ALA A 115 -4.97 3.17 -11.49
C ALA A 115 -5.20 4.67 -11.77
N LEU A 116 -5.38 4.99 -13.05
CA LEU A 116 -5.72 6.33 -13.52
C LEU A 116 -7.20 6.36 -13.93
N GLY A 117 -7.98 7.18 -13.24
CA GLY A 117 -9.36 7.47 -13.62
C GLY A 117 -9.38 8.57 -14.67
N TYR A 118 -10.05 8.32 -15.79
CA TYR A 118 -10.22 9.30 -16.87
C TYR A 118 -11.65 9.85 -16.85
N GLY A 119 -11.78 11.18 -16.80
CA GLY A 119 -13.05 11.86 -16.98
C GLY A 119 -13.22 12.35 -18.41
N GLN A 120 -14.44 12.26 -18.95
CA GLN A 120 -14.76 12.98 -20.18
C GLN A 120 -14.76 14.49 -19.89
N ARG A 121 -14.09 15.27 -20.74
CA ARG A 121 -14.47 16.68 -20.86
C ARG A 121 -15.85 16.68 -21.49
N ASN A 122 -16.84 17.27 -20.82
CA ASN A 122 -18.07 17.65 -21.49
C ASN A 122 -17.66 18.59 -22.62
N ALA A 123 -17.54 18.07 -23.84
CA ALA A 123 -17.58 18.91 -25.01
C ALA A 123 -18.95 19.57 -24.94
N SER A 124 -18.99 20.89 -24.81
CA SER A 124 -20.20 21.67 -25.06
C SER A 124 -20.56 21.50 -26.54
N SER A 125 -21.08 20.35 -26.92
CA SER A 125 -21.51 20.07 -28.28
C SER A 125 -22.81 20.82 -28.51
N LYS A 126 -22.73 21.89 -29.31
CA LYS A 126 -23.92 22.41 -29.97
C LYS A 126 -24.52 21.28 -30.82
N PRO A 127 -25.86 21.21 -31.00
CA PRO A 127 -26.48 20.19 -31.83
C PRO A 127 -25.92 20.27 -33.26
N GLY A 128 -25.29 19.19 -33.74
CA GLY A 128 -24.79 19.06 -35.12
C GLY A 128 -23.28 18.98 -35.30
N GLU A 129 -22.48 19.19 -34.26
CA GLU A 129 -21.01 19.09 -34.36
C GLU A 129 -20.55 17.64 -34.07
N LYS A 130 -19.81 17.03 -34.99
CA LYS A 130 -19.23 15.69 -34.81
C LYS A 130 -18.38 15.69 -33.53
N SER A 131 -18.81 14.91 -32.53
CA SER A 131 -18.08 14.73 -31.28
C SER A 131 -16.72 14.13 -31.60
N ASN A 132 -15.69 14.98 -31.68
CA ASN A 132 -14.31 14.54 -31.59
C ASN A 132 -14.12 14.11 -30.14
N THR A 133 -14.31 12.82 -29.86
CA THR A 133 -14.06 12.19 -28.56
C THR A 133 -12.56 12.30 -28.26
N LYS A 134 -12.12 13.46 -27.76
CA LYS A 134 -10.77 13.62 -27.23
C LYS A 134 -10.64 12.66 -26.05
N ALA A 135 -9.52 11.95 -26.00
CA ALA A 135 -9.16 11.13 -24.86
C ALA A 135 -9.39 11.93 -23.56
N GLY A 136 -10.07 11.30 -22.60
CA GLY A 136 -10.40 11.95 -21.32
C GLY A 136 -9.14 12.46 -20.62
N THR A 137 -9.30 13.47 -19.77
CA THR A 137 -8.20 13.91 -18.88
C THR A 137 -8.23 13.08 -17.60
N VAL A 138 -7.06 12.82 -17.01
CA VAL A 138 -6.97 12.13 -15.71
C VAL A 138 -7.70 12.97 -14.66
N SER A 139 -8.78 12.41 -14.11
CA SER A 139 -9.64 13.04 -13.11
C SER A 139 -9.35 12.55 -11.68
N ALA A 140 -8.70 11.40 -11.53
CA ALA A 140 -8.28 10.86 -10.24
C ALA A 140 -7.15 9.84 -10.40
N VAL A 141 -6.35 9.67 -9.36
CA VAL A 141 -5.32 8.63 -9.28
C VAL A 141 -5.49 7.81 -8.01
N PHE A 142 -5.38 6.48 -8.13
CA PHE A 142 -5.60 5.54 -7.04
C PHE A 142 -4.43 4.57 -6.92
N LEU A 143 -4.13 4.19 -5.67
CA LEU A 143 -3.34 3.01 -5.35
C LEU A 143 -4.33 1.86 -5.13
N LEU A 144 -4.16 0.77 -5.87
CA LEU A 144 -4.91 -0.47 -5.72
C LEU A 144 -4.06 -1.47 -4.95
N GLU A 145 -4.63 -2.15 -3.98
CA GLU A 145 -3.97 -3.22 -3.22
C GLU A 145 -4.87 -4.45 -3.15
N GLU A 146 -4.25 -5.63 -3.02
CA GLU A 146 -4.93 -6.86 -2.63
C GLU A 146 -5.54 -6.70 -1.23
N PRO A 147 -6.80 -7.10 -1.03
CA PRO A 147 -7.42 -7.06 0.29
C PRO A 147 -6.79 -8.12 1.20
N ILE A 148 -6.52 -7.74 2.45
CA ILE A 148 -6.21 -8.70 3.51
C ILE A 148 -7.56 -9.14 4.08
N LEU A 149 -7.82 -10.44 4.04
CA LEU A 149 -9.03 -11.05 4.58
C LEU A 149 -8.72 -11.47 6.01
N PHE A 150 -9.61 -11.09 6.92
CA PHE A 150 -9.55 -11.43 8.34
C PHE A 150 -10.77 -12.30 8.66
N ASP A 151 -10.61 -13.26 9.57
CA ASP A 151 -11.75 -13.88 10.23
C ASP A 151 -12.40 -12.88 11.21
N ASP A 152 -13.63 -13.13 11.66
CA ASP A 152 -14.44 -12.18 12.44
C ASP A 152 -13.77 -11.70 13.76
N ASN A 153 -12.73 -12.38 14.23
CA ASN A 153 -12.00 -12.07 15.47
C ASN A 153 -10.56 -11.59 15.24
N GLU A 154 -10.14 -11.38 13.99
CA GLU A 154 -8.80 -10.89 13.67
C GLU A 154 -8.81 -9.42 13.28
N GLU A 155 -7.79 -8.69 13.71
CA GLU A 155 -7.62 -7.27 13.40
C GLU A 155 -6.30 -7.02 12.66
N PHE A 156 -6.24 -5.89 11.95
CA PHE A 156 -5.01 -5.45 11.32
C PHE A 156 -4.01 -5.01 12.39
N THR A 157 -3.00 -5.84 12.66
CA THR A 157 -1.96 -5.58 13.65
C THR A 157 -0.74 -4.88 13.05
N LYS A 158 -0.23 -3.87 13.76
CA LYS A 158 1.05 -3.23 13.45
C LYS A 158 2.14 -3.84 14.33
N PHE A 159 3.03 -4.64 13.74
CA PHE A 159 4.07 -5.36 14.46
C PHE A 159 5.30 -4.52 14.84
N ILE A 160 5.68 -3.53 14.01
CA ILE A 160 6.81 -2.63 14.27
C ILE A 160 6.37 -1.18 14.10
N HIS A 161 6.84 -0.29 14.97
CA HIS A 161 6.55 1.13 14.92
C HIS A 161 7.63 1.91 14.15
N ASN A 162 7.25 2.88 13.31
CA ASN A 162 8.20 3.64 12.47
C ASN A 162 9.25 4.49 13.23
N MET A 163 9.18 4.55 14.56
CA MET A 163 10.08 5.33 15.42
C MET A 163 10.88 4.43 16.35
N ASP A 164 10.67 3.12 16.32
CA ASP A 164 11.29 2.16 17.23
C ASP A 164 11.63 0.87 16.49
N CYS A 165 12.78 0.27 16.80
CA CYS A 165 13.20 -1.02 16.24
C CYS A 165 12.80 -2.20 17.14
N VAL A 166 12.14 -1.94 18.26
CA VAL A 166 11.62 -2.97 19.17
C VAL A 166 10.26 -3.49 18.67
N PRO A 167 9.99 -4.80 18.78
CA PRO A 167 8.66 -5.37 18.62
C PRO A 167 7.59 -4.56 19.36
N SER A 168 6.46 -4.30 18.69
CA SER A 168 5.34 -3.59 19.33
C SER A 168 4.50 -4.49 20.25
N LEU A 169 4.86 -5.77 20.34
CA LEU A 169 4.15 -6.82 21.07
C LEU A 169 5.01 -7.31 22.22
N ASP A 170 4.38 -7.68 23.32
CA ASP A 170 5.00 -8.37 24.45
C ASP A 170 5.25 -9.85 24.12
N GLU A 171 6.18 -10.50 24.85
CA GLU A 171 6.62 -11.88 24.56
C GLU A 171 5.50 -12.93 24.61
N ASP A 172 4.45 -12.68 25.39
CA ASP A 172 3.30 -13.55 25.55
C ASP A 172 2.17 -13.28 24.54
N GLU A 173 2.29 -12.24 23.71
CA GLU A 173 1.30 -11.88 22.71
C GLU A 173 1.44 -12.70 21.42
N TYR A 174 0.29 -13.07 20.85
CA TYR A 174 0.26 -13.77 19.56
C TYR A 174 0.89 -12.90 18.47
N GLY A 175 1.87 -13.47 17.76
CA GLY A 175 2.60 -12.79 16.70
C GLY A 175 3.88 -12.09 17.17
N TYR A 176 4.27 -12.23 18.44
CA TYR A 176 5.56 -11.75 18.93
C TYR A 176 6.73 -12.27 18.09
N ASP A 177 6.79 -13.56 17.78
CA ASP A 177 7.84 -14.14 16.93
C ASP A 177 7.90 -13.51 15.53
N LEU A 178 6.74 -13.10 14.99
CA LEU A 178 6.69 -12.37 13.72
C LEU A 178 7.23 -10.94 13.89
N ALA A 179 6.92 -10.26 15.01
CA ALA A 179 7.48 -8.95 15.30
C ALA A 179 9.01 -9.01 15.48
N VAL A 180 9.53 -10.02 16.20
CA VAL A 180 10.97 -10.28 16.33
C VAL A 180 11.61 -10.54 14.97
N PHE A 181 10.97 -11.38 14.14
CA PHE A 181 11.44 -11.63 12.78
C PHE A 181 11.49 -10.33 11.95
N LEU A 182 10.46 -9.48 12.02
CA LEU A 182 10.46 -8.20 11.31
C LEU A 182 11.56 -7.25 11.81
N ALA A 183 11.83 -7.18 13.11
CA ALA A 183 12.96 -6.44 13.66
C ALA A 183 14.31 -6.98 13.15
N PHE A 184 14.45 -8.31 13.05
CA PHE A 184 15.62 -8.92 12.41
C PHE A 184 15.75 -8.48 10.94
N THR A 185 14.65 -8.47 10.16
CA THR A 185 14.71 -8.04 8.75
C THR A 185 15.16 -6.58 8.64
N GLN A 186 14.71 -5.70 9.53
CA GLN A 186 15.16 -4.30 9.60
C GLN A 186 16.66 -4.19 9.81
N HIS A 187 17.17 -4.91 10.81
CA HIS A 187 18.58 -4.92 11.13
C HIS A 187 19.42 -5.42 9.95
N LEU A 188 19.03 -6.55 9.37
CA LEU A 188 19.74 -7.12 8.23
C LEU A 188 19.75 -6.16 7.04
N GLN A 189 18.61 -5.60 6.66
CA GLN A 189 18.52 -4.65 5.55
C GLN A 189 19.37 -3.40 5.80
N TYR A 190 19.34 -2.85 7.00
CA TYR A 190 20.17 -1.70 7.36
C TYR A 190 21.66 -2.02 7.23
N VAL A 191 22.11 -3.17 7.75
CA VAL A 191 23.52 -3.59 7.65
C VAL A 191 23.93 -3.83 6.19
N GLN A 192 23.13 -4.59 5.44
CA GLN A 192 23.46 -4.99 4.07
C GLN A 192 23.39 -3.83 3.06
N THR A 193 22.62 -2.80 3.37
CA THR A 193 22.57 -1.57 2.57
C THR A 193 23.54 -0.50 3.08
N GLU A 194 24.47 -0.84 3.98
CA GLU A 194 25.43 0.10 4.57
C GLU A 194 24.76 1.33 5.22
N GLY A 195 23.60 1.11 5.82
CA GLY A 195 22.82 2.14 6.50
C GLY A 195 21.91 2.98 5.59
N LEU A 196 21.78 2.62 4.31
CA LEU A 196 20.99 3.42 3.36
C LEU A 196 19.47 3.17 3.46
N ALA A 197 19.04 1.94 3.73
CA ALA A 197 17.62 1.60 3.70
C ALA A 197 17.24 0.39 4.57
N PHE A 198 16.04 0.45 5.10
CA PHE A 198 15.33 -0.68 5.72
C PHE A 198 13.82 -0.40 5.66
N ILE A 199 13.02 -1.44 5.90
CA ILE A 199 11.57 -1.38 5.91
C ILE A 199 11.06 -1.26 7.34
N SER A 200 10.12 -0.34 7.62
CA SER A 200 9.44 -0.26 8.91
C SER A 200 7.94 -0.17 8.81
#